data_AF-A0AB37WC92-F1
#
_entry.id   AF-A0AB37WC92-F1
#
_cell.length_a   1.000
_cell.length_b   1.000
_cell.length_c   1.000
_cell.angle_alpha   90.00
_cell.angle_beta   90.00
_cell.angle_gamma   90.00
#
_symmetry.space_group_name_H-M   'P 1'
#
loop_
_entity.id
_entity.type
_entity.pdbx_description
1 polymer ?
#
loop_
_entity_poly.entity_id
_entity_poly.type
_entity_poly.pdbx_seq_one_letter_code
_entity_poly.pdbx_strand_id
1 'polypeptide(L)'
;MPNLEYLGFRTGGYEWCESFNPEMNTCIEHYEHDWAGPRRDARHDFADAIIRSLDKIPKTLRHASLDFLSPLLRATDIHHGKPLPDLVGHLTYDPFTSSLGMLCNNLRHLQLRAMIDESLLLAPSKSLTELHVSWPRLEILDIMFHNARPDGTWYFSGPAGQGHVPRGYPVTSASYPPYAPTELDEDMDYDFLDAPDPRTAFNKQFRVAPTANLTPLLESFAKAAINMPALKEAAIWSPLEWSGKDFTGNDIDYWSKTEGEDDDKMLYSLESLAWGIKYAEPGRHTDSRSCRRLQWVVGDWHPDGELRSLFQAIGYAKHGGELEEVWTEGLAYEISGIGHRGEFKRIKA
;
A
#
# COMPACT_ATOMS: atom_id res chain seq x y z
N MET A 1 18.51 -22.60 8.11
CA MET A 1 19.54 -21.55 8.32
C MET A 1 19.45 -21.05 9.77
N PRO A 2 20.25 -21.58 10.71
CA PRO A 2 20.07 -21.32 12.15
C PRO A 2 20.47 -19.91 12.61
N ASN A 3 21.23 -19.16 11.80
CA ASN A 3 21.79 -17.84 12.15
C ASN A 3 21.28 -16.70 11.26
N LEU A 4 20.10 -16.85 10.65
CA LEU A 4 19.54 -15.79 9.82
C LEU A 4 19.16 -14.59 10.72
N GLU A 5 19.78 -13.44 10.49
CA GLU A 5 19.50 -12.19 11.24
C GLU A 5 18.68 -11.18 10.43
N TYR A 6 18.72 -11.29 9.10
CA TYR A 6 18.04 -10.42 8.16
C TYR A 6 17.27 -11.24 7.12
N LEU A 7 16.01 -10.89 6.90
CA LEU A 7 15.17 -11.42 5.82
C LEU A 7 14.79 -10.27 4.88
N GLY A 8 15.25 -10.33 3.64
CA GLY A 8 14.92 -9.33 2.63
C GLY A 8 14.49 -9.99 1.33
N PHE A 9 13.38 -9.53 0.76
CA PHE A 9 13.03 -9.88 -0.61
C PHE A 9 12.14 -8.81 -1.25
N ARG A 10 12.09 -8.87 -2.58
CA ARG A 10 11.35 -7.93 -3.43
C ARG A 10 10.63 -8.71 -4.54
N THR A 11 9.32 -8.56 -4.65
CA THR A 11 8.46 -9.26 -5.62
C THR A 11 7.13 -8.50 -5.81
N GLY A 12 6.25 -9.01 -6.66
CA GLY A 12 4.82 -8.68 -6.66
C GLY A 12 4.42 -7.46 -7.49
N GLY A 13 5.35 -6.68 -8.03
CA GLY A 13 5.03 -5.56 -8.92
C GLY A 13 4.41 -5.97 -10.26
N TYR A 14 4.65 -7.20 -10.73
CA TYR A 14 4.09 -7.72 -11.98
C TYR A 14 2.71 -8.36 -11.83
N GLU A 15 2.16 -8.41 -10.62
CA GLU A 15 0.81 -8.91 -10.37
C GLU A 15 -0.28 -7.87 -10.74
N TRP A 16 0.12 -6.70 -11.24
CA TRP A 16 -0.69 -5.50 -11.40
C TRP A 16 -0.65 -5.04 -12.85
N CYS A 17 -1.63 -5.49 -13.64
CA CYS A 17 -1.57 -5.39 -15.10
C CYS A 17 -2.89 -4.99 -15.75
N GLU A 18 -3.88 -4.54 -14.98
CA GLU A 18 -5.10 -3.91 -15.54
C GLU A 18 -4.84 -2.50 -16.10
N SER A 19 -3.56 -2.21 -16.33
CA SER A 19 -3.02 -1.03 -16.95
C SER A 19 -3.37 -1.02 -18.43
N PHE A 20 -3.76 0.15 -18.94
CA PHE A 20 -3.96 0.51 -20.35
C PHE A 20 -5.43 0.63 -20.80
N ASN A 21 -5.63 1.58 -21.71
CA ASN A 21 -6.90 1.90 -22.33
C ASN A 21 -7.40 0.64 -23.07
N PRO A 22 -8.61 0.12 -22.75
CA PRO A 22 -9.16 -1.04 -23.44
C PRO A 22 -9.23 -0.86 -24.96
N GLU A 23 -9.29 0.39 -25.44
CA GLU A 23 -9.33 0.74 -26.86
C GLU A 23 -7.96 0.74 -27.54
N MET A 24 -6.85 0.71 -26.78
CA MET A 24 -5.50 0.83 -27.35
C MET A 24 -4.59 -0.39 -27.14
N ASN A 25 -4.92 -1.37 -26.30
CA ASN A 25 -4.01 -2.52 -26.12
C ASN A 25 -4.59 -3.81 -25.49
N THR A 26 -5.49 -4.50 -26.19
CA THR A 26 -6.08 -5.77 -25.73
C THR A 26 -5.08 -6.92 -25.67
N CYS A 27 -4.09 -6.97 -26.56
CA CYS A 27 -3.12 -8.06 -26.63
C CYS A 27 -2.06 -7.99 -25.52
N ILE A 28 -1.60 -6.79 -25.13
CA ILE A 28 -0.69 -6.64 -23.97
C ILE A 28 -1.42 -6.98 -22.67
N GLU A 29 -2.66 -6.51 -22.48
CA GLU A 29 -3.46 -6.92 -21.33
C GLU A 29 -3.60 -8.46 -21.31
N HIS A 30 -3.91 -9.08 -22.45
CA HIS A 30 -4.06 -10.53 -22.57
C HIS A 30 -2.82 -11.31 -22.11
N TYR A 31 -1.60 -10.89 -22.50
CA TYR A 31 -0.37 -11.61 -22.17
C TYR A 31 0.34 -11.19 -20.89
N GLU A 32 0.27 -9.90 -20.53
CA GLU A 32 0.95 -9.39 -19.33
C GLU A 32 0.06 -9.51 -18.08
N HIS A 33 -1.26 -9.68 -18.19
CA HIS A 33 -2.10 -9.75 -16.99
C HIS A 33 -1.86 -10.98 -16.13
N ASP A 34 -1.78 -10.73 -14.83
CA ASP A 34 -1.77 -11.81 -13.85
C ASP A 34 -3.21 -12.17 -13.45
N TRP A 35 -3.46 -13.45 -13.33
CA TRP A 35 -4.81 -13.97 -13.13
C TRP A 35 -5.24 -13.89 -11.66
N ALA A 36 -6.45 -13.41 -11.41
CA ALA A 36 -6.94 -13.22 -10.05
C ALA A 36 -7.02 -14.53 -9.22
N GLY A 37 -7.26 -15.67 -9.88
CA GLY A 37 -7.27 -17.00 -9.26
C GLY A 37 -5.93 -17.36 -8.62
N PRO A 38 -4.85 -17.51 -9.41
CA PRO A 38 -3.50 -17.73 -8.90
C PRO A 38 -3.04 -16.70 -7.86
N ARG A 39 -3.38 -15.41 -8.03
CA ARG A 39 -3.06 -14.37 -7.05
C ARG A 39 -3.72 -14.62 -5.69
N ARG A 40 -5.02 -14.96 -5.68
CA ARG A 40 -5.74 -15.33 -4.46
C ARG A 40 -5.11 -16.56 -3.80
N ASP A 41 -4.81 -17.59 -4.60
CA ASP A 41 -4.26 -18.84 -4.09
C ASP A 41 -2.85 -18.63 -3.50
N ALA A 42 -2.02 -17.80 -4.12
CA ALA A 42 -0.69 -17.43 -3.61
C ALA A 42 -0.75 -16.75 -2.22
N ARG A 43 -1.77 -15.92 -1.96
CA ARG A 43 -1.99 -15.31 -0.63
C ARG A 43 -2.32 -16.36 0.43
N HIS A 44 -3.13 -17.36 0.07
CA HIS A 44 -3.50 -18.46 0.96
C HIS A 44 -2.31 -19.39 1.21
N ASP A 45 -1.60 -19.78 0.15
CA ASP A 45 -0.43 -20.63 0.22
C ASP A 45 0.70 -19.99 1.05
N PHE A 46 0.89 -18.68 0.93
CA PHE A 46 1.83 -17.94 1.77
C PHE A 46 1.46 -18.05 3.25
N ALA A 47 0.19 -17.81 3.58
CA ALA A 47 -0.29 -17.89 4.96
C ALA A 47 -0.11 -19.30 5.53
N ASP A 48 -0.47 -20.33 4.76
CA ASP A 48 -0.28 -21.74 5.10
C ASP A 48 1.20 -22.08 5.33
N ALA A 49 2.08 -21.59 4.46
CA ALA A 49 3.52 -21.82 4.57
C ALA A 49 4.11 -21.17 5.83
N ILE A 50 3.68 -19.95 6.17
CA ILE A 50 4.09 -19.25 7.39
C ILE A 50 3.62 -20.04 8.61
N ILE A 51 2.33 -20.38 8.70
CA ILE A 51 1.74 -21.09 9.84
C ILE A 51 2.46 -22.43 10.09
N ARG A 52 2.74 -23.19 9.03
CA ARG A 52 3.47 -24.49 9.10
C ARG A 52 4.95 -24.36 9.47
N SER A 53 5.50 -23.14 9.44
CA SER A 53 6.92 -22.87 9.63
C SER A 53 7.22 -21.95 10.81
N LEU A 54 6.21 -21.52 11.59
CA LEU A 54 6.38 -20.58 12.70
C LEU A 54 7.42 -21.04 13.73
N ASP A 55 7.42 -22.34 14.05
CA ASP A 55 8.36 -22.97 14.97
C ASP A 55 9.80 -23.06 14.41
N LYS A 56 9.93 -22.93 13.08
CA LYS A 56 11.20 -23.01 12.34
C LYS A 56 11.80 -21.64 12.04
N ILE A 57 11.07 -20.55 12.27
CA ILE A 57 11.59 -19.19 12.07
C ILE A 57 12.78 -18.98 13.04
N PRO A 58 13.99 -18.66 12.53
CA PRO A 58 15.16 -18.50 13.38
C PRO A 58 14.94 -17.45 14.46
N LYS A 59 15.18 -17.81 15.72
CA LYS A 59 15.12 -16.87 16.85
C LYS A 59 16.18 -15.77 16.76
N THR A 60 17.13 -15.86 15.82
CA THR A 60 18.14 -14.84 15.51
C THR A 60 17.62 -13.76 14.57
N LEU A 61 16.47 -13.95 13.91
CA LEU A 61 15.93 -12.97 12.97
C LEU A 61 15.56 -11.68 13.71
N ARG A 62 16.16 -10.56 13.31
CA ARG A 62 15.95 -9.23 13.94
C ARG A 62 15.47 -8.19 12.93
N HIS A 63 15.73 -8.39 11.65
CA HIS A 63 15.45 -7.39 10.63
C HIS A 63 14.69 -8.02 9.48
N ALA A 64 13.61 -7.39 9.04
CA ALA A 64 12.89 -7.79 7.84
C ALA A 64 12.63 -6.60 6.92
N SER A 65 12.86 -6.79 5.63
CA SER A 65 12.52 -5.84 4.55
C SER A 65 11.77 -6.60 3.47
N LEU A 66 10.45 -6.56 3.55
CA LEU A 66 9.54 -7.36 2.74
C LEU A 66 8.82 -6.43 1.78
N ASP A 67 9.18 -6.49 0.49
CA ASP A 67 8.58 -5.65 -0.55
C ASP A 67 7.81 -6.53 -1.54
N PHE A 68 6.49 -6.58 -1.37
CA PHE A 68 5.55 -7.31 -2.25
C PHE A 68 4.95 -6.41 -3.34
N LEU A 69 5.50 -5.21 -3.51
CA LEU A 69 5.04 -4.23 -4.50
C LEU A 69 6.21 -3.83 -5.40
N SER A 70 7.16 -4.73 -5.65
CA SER A 70 8.39 -4.42 -6.38
C SER A 70 8.36 -4.97 -7.81
N PRO A 71 8.62 -4.14 -8.85
CA PRO A 71 8.90 -2.70 -8.79
C PRO A 71 7.66 -1.86 -8.50
N LEU A 72 7.82 -0.81 -7.67
CA LEU A 72 6.69 0.00 -7.17
C LEU A 72 5.86 0.65 -8.27
N LEU A 73 6.52 1.13 -9.32
CA LEU A 73 5.84 1.79 -10.44
C LEU A 73 4.77 0.89 -11.06
N ARG A 74 5.07 -0.40 -11.27
CA ARG A 74 4.08 -1.34 -11.85
C ARG A 74 2.94 -1.62 -10.88
N ALA A 75 3.23 -1.69 -9.57
CA ALA A 75 2.20 -1.90 -8.57
C ALA A 75 1.24 -0.71 -8.42
N THR A 76 1.72 0.53 -8.57
CA THR A 76 0.92 1.74 -8.36
C THR A 76 0.32 2.32 -9.64
N ASP A 77 0.95 2.09 -10.79
CA ASP A 77 0.45 2.48 -12.11
C ASP A 77 -0.65 1.52 -12.57
N ILE A 78 -1.79 1.57 -11.89
CA ILE A 78 -2.99 0.79 -12.20
C ILE A 78 -4.18 1.71 -12.46
N HIS A 79 -5.14 1.20 -13.23
CA HIS A 79 -6.35 1.94 -13.57
C HIS A 79 -7.33 2.01 -12.38
N HIS A 80 -7.39 3.14 -11.68
CA HIS A 80 -8.20 3.31 -10.47
C HIS A 80 -9.71 3.19 -10.72
N GLY A 81 -10.17 3.30 -11.97
CA GLY A 81 -11.56 3.13 -12.35
C GLY A 81 -12.02 1.69 -12.61
N LYS A 82 -11.09 0.72 -12.72
CA LYS A 82 -11.43 -0.70 -12.94
C LYS A 82 -11.67 -1.37 -11.57
N PRO A 83 -12.63 -2.30 -11.46
CA PRO A 83 -12.86 -3.05 -10.23
C PRO A 83 -11.71 -4.03 -10.01
N LEU A 84 -11.29 -4.22 -8.75
CA LEU A 84 -10.25 -5.19 -8.38
C LEU A 84 -10.86 -6.51 -7.91
N PRO A 85 -10.11 -7.62 -7.98
CA PRO A 85 -10.57 -8.91 -7.47
C PRO A 85 -10.69 -8.90 -5.95
N ASP A 86 -11.68 -9.63 -5.43
CA ASP A 86 -11.76 -9.99 -4.02
C ASP A 86 -10.84 -11.20 -3.75
N LEU A 87 -9.65 -10.92 -3.23
CA LEU A 87 -8.63 -11.91 -2.89
C LEU A 87 -8.85 -12.56 -1.51
N VAL A 88 -9.86 -12.10 -0.76
CA VAL A 88 -10.23 -12.62 0.57
C VAL A 88 -11.35 -13.65 0.46
N GLY A 89 -12.30 -13.41 -0.44
CA GLY A 89 -13.46 -14.27 -0.65
C GLY A 89 -14.34 -14.36 0.60
N HIS A 90 -14.65 -15.58 1.06
CA HIS A 90 -15.59 -15.77 2.18
C HIS A 90 -14.95 -15.58 3.57
N LEU A 91 -13.64 -15.32 3.64
CA LEU A 91 -12.94 -15.11 4.89
C LEU A 91 -13.27 -13.75 5.51
N THR A 92 -13.12 -13.63 6.83
CA THR A 92 -13.35 -12.38 7.57
C THR A 92 -12.16 -11.42 7.48
N TYR A 93 -10.97 -11.94 7.18
CA TYR A 93 -9.72 -11.19 7.10
C TYR A 93 -8.81 -11.81 6.05
N ASP A 94 -7.89 -11.02 5.51
CA ASP A 94 -6.91 -11.50 4.56
C ASP A 94 -5.89 -12.47 5.22
N PRO A 95 -5.79 -13.73 4.75
CA PRO A 95 -4.90 -14.72 5.35
C PRO A 95 -3.42 -14.33 5.19
N PHE A 96 -3.06 -13.74 4.05
CA PHE A 96 -1.71 -13.24 3.81
C PHE A 96 -1.34 -12.17 4.84
N THR A 97 -2.17 -11.15 5.00
CA THR A 97 -1.91 -10.03 5.90
C THR A 97 -1.79 -10.47 7.35
N SER A 98 -2.74 -11.28 7.84
CA SER A 98 -2.69 -11.80 9.21
C SER A 98 -1.45 -12.68 9.48
N SER A 99 -1.01 -13.46 8.50
CA SER A 99 0.20 -14.30 8.64
C SER A 99 1.49 -13.47 8.72
N LEU A 100 1.57 -12.32 8.05
CA LEU A 100 2.70 -11.39 8.17
C LEU A 100 2.87 -10.89 9.61
N GLY A 101 1.77 -10.63 10.32
CA GLY A 101 1.81 -10.23 11.72
C GLY A 101 2.52 -11.26 12.61
N MET A 102 2.35 -12.55 12.31
CA MET A 102 2.95 -13.65 13.07
C MET A 102 4.47 -13.75 12.88
N LEU A 103 4.99 -13.39 11.70
CA LEU A 103 6.43 -13.38 11.41
C LEU A 103 7.20 -12.37 12.28
N CYS A 104 6.53 -11.30 12.72
CA CYS A 104 7.19 -10.10 13.20
C CYS A 104 7.53 -10.08 14.69
N ASN A 105 7.15 -11.10 15.46
CA ASN A 105 7.23 -11.10 16.93
C ASN A 105 8.67 -10.91 17.50
N ASN A 106 9.70 -11.40 16.80
CA ASN A 106 11.10 -11.28 17.24
C ASN A 106 11.88 -10.15 16.56
N LEU A 107 11.25 -9.42 15.66
CA LEU A 107 11.90 -8.36 14.89
C LEU A 107 12.18 -7.14 15.77
N ARG A 108 13.29 -6.48 15.43
CA ARG A 108 13.62 -5.12 15.87
C ARG A 108 13.26 -4.13 14.78
N HIS A 109 13.56 -4.41 13.52
CA HIS A 109 13.18 -3.53 12.41
C HIS A 109 12.31 -4.28 11.41
N LEU A 110 11.19 -3.68 11.04
CA LEU A 110 10.30 -4.16 9.99
C LEU A 110 10.08 -3.04 8.96
N GLN A 111 10.43 -3.32 7.72
CA GLN A 111 9.98 -2.58 6.55
C GLN A 111 9.07 -3.48 5.74
N LEU A 112 7.82 -3.09 5.57
CA LEU A 112 6.81 -3.83 4.84
C LEU A 112 6.22 -2.96 3.74
N ARG A 113 6.19 -3.48 2.51
CA ARG A 113 5.43 -2.91 1.40
C ARG A 113 4.51 -3.96 0.83
N ALA A 114 3.20 -3.78 0.98
CA ALA A 114 2.24 -4.79 0.58
C ALA A 114 0.83 -4.22 0.44
N MET A 115 -0.02 -4.91 -0.33
CA MET A 115 -1.48 -4.79 -0.20
C MET A 115 -1.90 -5.51 1.07
N ILE A 116 -2.40 -4.76 2.05
CA ILE A 116 -2.76 -5.26 3.39
C ILE A 116 -4.12 -4.74 3.83
N ASP A 117 -4.69 -5.37 4.85
CA ASP A 117 -5.82 -4.87 5.63
C ASP A 117 -5.44 -4.70 7.13
N GLU A 118 -6.42 -4.33 7.96
CA GLU A 118 -6.26 -4.18 9.40
C GLU A 118 -5.81 -5.46 10.13
N SER A 119 -5.95 -6.64 9.51
CA SER A 119 -5.61 -7.91 10.14
C SER A 119 -4.11 -8.11 10.41
N LEU A 120 -3.24 -7.26 9.84
CA LEU A 120 -1.79 -7.30 10.05
C LEU A 120 -1.44 -7.19 11.54
N LEU A 121 -2.29 -6.45 12.26
CA LEU A 121 -2.08 -6.02 13.63
C LEU A 121 -3.08 -6.66 14.61
N LEU A 122 -3.96 -7.50 14.09
CA LEU A 122 -4.92 -8.30 14.84
C LEU A 122 -4.33 -9.70 15.04
N ALA A 123 -4.15 -10.12 16.30
CA ALA A 123 -3.74 -11.50 16.57
C ALA A 123 -4.94 -12.45 16.34
N PRO A 124 -4.81 -13.58 15.63
CA PRO A 124 -5.88 -14.56 15.56
C PRO A 124 -6.13 -15.17 16.95
N SER A 125 -7.09 -14.61 17.68
CA SER A 125 -7.60 -15.13 18.95
C SER A 125 -8.96 -15.79 18.72
N LYS A 126 -9.28 -16.81 19.52
CA LYS A 126 -10.62 -17.42 19.55
C LYS A 126 -11.70 -16.45 20.08
N SER A 127 -11.32 -15.29 20.59
CA SER A 127 -12.22 -14.22 21.06
C SER A 127 -11.82 -12.89 20.43
N LEU A 128 -12.78 -12.20 19.80
CA LEU A 128 -12.65 -10.90 19.14
C LEU A 128 -12.33 -9.73 20.10
N THR A 129 -11.96 -10.01 21.35
CA THR A 129 -11.78 -9.01 22.42
C THR A 129 -10.33 -8.84 22.87
N GLU A 130 -9.40 -9.70 22.41
CA GLU A 130 -7.97 -9.66 22.77
C GLU A 130 -7.10 -9.73 21.48
N LEU A 131 -7.32 -8.77 20.58
CA LEU A 131 -6.81 -8.78 19.20
C LEU A 131 -5.57 -7.89 19.01
N HIS A 132 -4.46 -8.13 19.71
CA HIS A 132 -3.21 -7.42 19.40
C HIS A 132 -2.02 -8.36 19.26
N VAL A 133 -1.35 -8.28 18.11
CA VAL A 133 -0.05 -8.92 17.95
C VAL A 133 0.94 -8.22 18.87
N SER A 134 1.61 -8.99 19.73
CA SER A 134 2.67 -8.44 20.58
C SER A 134 3.94 -8.34 19.74
N TRP A 135 4.46 -7.13 19.54
CA TRP A 135 5.78 -6.88 18.92
C TRP A 135 6.71 -6.24 19.96
N PRO A 136 7.11 -7.00 21.01
CA PRO A 136 7.73 -6.43 22.21
C PRO A 136 9.13 -5.86 21.97
N ARG A 137 9.78 -6.24 20.88
CA ARG A 137 11.17 -5.89 20.54
C ARG A 137 11.29 -4.93 19.37
N LEU A 138 10.17 -4.56 18.75
CA LEU A 138 10.19 -3.76 17.54
C LEU A 138 10.56 -2.31 17.90
N GLU A 139 11.67 -1.86 17.33
CA GLU A 139 12.25 -0.52 17.49
C GLU A 139 11.86 0.38 16.31
N ILE A 140 11.80 -0.19 15.10
CA ILE A 140 11.50 0.52 13.86
C ILE A 140 10.41 -0.21 13.10
N LEU A 141 9.31 0.48 12.82
CA LEU A 141 8.19 -0.01 12.01
C LEU A 141 7.95 0.92 10.81
N ASP A 142 8.05 0.41 9.59
CA ASP A 142 7.73 1.14 8.36
C ASP A 142 6.78 0.31 7.52
N ILE A 143 5.52 0.73 7.44
CA ILE A 143 4.47 0.09 6.66
C ILE A 143 4.09 1.02 5.51
N MET A 144 4.45 0.62 4.30
CA MET A 144 3.88 1.16 3.08
C MET A 144 2.74 0.26 2.61
N PHE A 145 1.50 0.68 2.79
CA PHE A 145 0.34 -0.06 2.29
C PHE A 145 -0.01 0.38 0.87
N HIS A 146 -0.50 -0.56 0.06
CA HIS A 146 -1.06 -0.24 -1.25
C HIS A 146 -2.38 0.54 -1.10
N ASN A 147 -2.73 1.42 -2.05
CA ASN A 147 -3.96 2.21 -1.98
C ASN A 147 -5.25 1.35 -2.12
N ALA A 148 -5.12 0.15 -2.68
CA ALA A 148 -6.16 -0.87 -2.75
C ALA A 148 -6.09 -1.89 -1.60
N ARG A 149 -7.25 -2.47 -1.27
CA ARG A 149 -7.44 -3.49 -0.22
C ARG A 149 -7.51 -4.91 -0.80
N PRO A 150 -7.15 -5.95 -0.01
CA PRO A 150 -7.26 -7.34 -0.44
C PRO A 150 -8.67 -7.78 -0.85
N ASP A 151 -9.72 -7.16 -0.30
CA ASP A 151 -11.13 -7.40 -0.63
C ASP A 151 -11.58 -6.74 -1.95
N GLY A 152 -10.65 -6.13 -2.68
CA GLY A 152 -10.86 -5.41 -3.94
C GLY A 152 -11.49 -4.02 -3.78
N THR A 153 -11.67 -3.54 -2.54
CA THR A 153 -12.04 -2.14 -2.26
C THR A 153 -10.81 -1.24 -2.19
N TRP A 154 -10.99 0.03 -1.84
CA TRP A 154 -9.93 1.04 -1.83
C TRP A 154 -9.90 1.80 -0.51
N TYR A 155 -8.70 2.22 -0.10
CA TYR A 155 -8.52 3.14 1.02
C TYR A 155 -8.82 4.59 0.64
N PHE A 156 -8.65 4.92 -0.63
CA PHE A 156 -8.82 6.26 -1.18
C PHE A 156 -9.86 6.28 -2.32
N SER A 157 -10.61 7.38 -2.40
CA SER A 157 -11.56 7.69 -3.47
C SER A 157 -11.12 8.93 -4.25
N GLY A 158 -11.85 9.22 -5.33
CA GLY A 158 -11.76 10.53 -5.98
C GLY A 158 -12.16 11.67 -5.03
N PRO A 159 -11.66 12.90 -5.24
CA PRO A 159 -12.01 14.06 -4.43
C PRO A 159 -13.51 14.34 -4.29
N ALA A 160 -14.34 13.94 -5.27
CA ALA A 160 -15.81 14.05 -5.18
C ALA A 160 -16.49 12.71 -4.89
N GLY A 161 -15.80 11.77 -4.24
CA GLY A 161 -16.33 10.47 -3.83
C GLY A 161 -16.38 9.41 -4.95
N GLN A 162 -15.72 9.66 -6.09
CA GLN A 162 -15.73 8.71 -7.21
C GLN A 162 -14.95 7.44 -6.92
N GLY A 163 -15.30 6.37 -7.64
CA GLY A 163 -14.63 5.08 -7.53
C GLY A 163 -15.00 4.33 -6.25
N HIS A 164 -16.08 4.71 -5.57
CA HIS A 164 -16.60 3.88 -4.48
C HIS A 164 -17.04 2.53 -5.04
N VAL A 165 -16.39 1.47 -4.56
CA VAL A 165 -16.69 0.08 -4.89
C VAL A 165 -16.99 -0.61 -3.56
N PRO A 166 -18.22 -1.14 -3.36
CA PRO A 166 -18.59 -1.73 -2.09
C PRO A 166 -17.81 -3.02 -1.79
N ARG A 167 -17.38 -3.74 -2.84
CA ARG A 167 -16.57 -4.95 -2.77
C ARG A 167 -15.96 -5.27 -4.13
N GLY A 168 -14.79 -5.92 -4.14
CA GLY A 168 -14.18 -6.47 -5.35
C GLY A 168 -15.03 -7.54 -6.04
N TYR A 169 -14.67 -7.87 -7.28
CA TYR A 169 -15.35 -8.94 -8.02
C TYR A 169 -14.95 -10.31 -7.49
N PRO A 170 -15.87 -11.30 -7.47
CA PRO A 170 -15.57 -12.63 -6.95
C PRO A 170 -14.58 -13.36 -7.86
N VAL A 171 -13.57 -13.99 -7.25
CA VAL A 171 -12.66 -14.90 -7.95
C VAL A 171 -13.35 -16.24 -8.17
N THR A 172 -13.58 -16.60 -9.43
CA THR A 172 -14.30 -17.82 -9.85
C THR A 172 -13.39 -18.74 -10.68
N SER A 173 -13.91 -19.87 -11.18
CA SER A 173 -13.17 -20.73 -12.10
C SER A 173 -12.74 -20.03 -13.40
N ALA A 174 -13.46 -18.98 -13.82
CA ALA A 174 -13.09 -18.17 -14.99
C ALA A 174 -11.95 -17.20 -14.68
N SER A 175 -11.55 -17.05 -13.42
CA SER A 175 -10.43 -16.20 -12.98
C SER A 175 -9.09 -16.93 -13.03
N TYR A 176 -9.02 -18.11 -13.66
CA TYR A 176 -7.82 -18.90 -13.85
C TYR A 176 -7.45 -18.96 -15.33
N PRO A 177 -6.15 -19.00 -15.66
CA PRO A 177 -5.72 -19.12 -17.04
C PRO A 177 -6.25 -20.42 -17.67
N PRO A 178 -6.61 -20.40 -18.96
CA PRO A 178 -6.97 -21.60 -19.68
C PRO A 178 -5.78 -22.57 -19.74
N TYR A 179 -6.06 -23.88 -19.69
CA TYR A 179 -5.02 -24.92 -19.74
C TYR A 179 -4.44 -25.15 -21.14
N ALA A 180 -5.12 -24.69 -22.18
CA ALA A 180 -4.74 -24.84 -23.57
C ALA A 180 -4.91 -23.50 -24.29
N PRO A 181 -4.15 -23.26 -25.37
CA PRO A 181 -4.38 -22.11 -26.24
C PRO A 181 -5.84 -22.07 -26.71
N THR A 182 -6.34 -20.85 -26.81
CA THR A 182 -7.69 -20.48 -27.21
C THR A 182 -7.64 -19.74 -28.55
N GLU A 183 -8.78 -19.64 -29.24
CA GLU A 183 -8.89 -18.83 -30.46
C GLU A 183 -8.51 -17.37 -30.19
N LEU A 184 -8.78 -16.87 -28.98
CA LEU A 184 -8.36 -15.53 -28.57
C LEU A 184 -6.83 -15.39 -28.52
N ASP A 185 -6.08 -16.42 -28.15
CA ASP A 185 -4.61 -16.38 -28.18
C ASP A 185 -4.10 -16.20 -29.62
N GLU A 186 -4.71 -16.90 -30.59
CA GLU A 186 -4.35 -16.76 -32.01
C GLU A 186 -4.66 -15.35 -32.55
N ASP A 187 -5.80 -14.78 -32.16
CA ASP A 187 -6.17 -13.40 -32.52
C ASP A 187 -5.21 -12.38 -31.87
N MET A 188 -4.89 -12.53 -30.58
CA MET A 188 -4.01 -11.62 -29.86
C MET A 188 -2.55 -11.72 -30.32
N ASP A 189 -2.08 -12.88 -30.76
CA ASP A 189 -0.75 -13.05 -31.37
C ASP A 189 -0.58 -12.20 -32.64
N TYR A 190 -1.64 -12.07 -33.44
CA TYR A 190 -1.64 -11.25 -34.65
C TYR A 190 -1.56 -9.76 -34.29
N ASP A 191 -2.34 -9.33 -33.31
CA ASP A 191 -2.40 -7.92 -32.86
C ASP A 191 -1.16 -7.50 -32.06
N PHE A 192 -0.45 -8.43 -31.40
CA PHE A 192 0.73 -8.13 -30.60
C PHE A 192 1.89 -7.55 -31.44
N LEU A 193 1.98 -7.92 -32.71
CA LEU A 193 3.03 -7.42 -33.62
C LEU A 193 2.89 -5.93 -33.93
N ASP A 194 1.66 -5.41 -33.91
CA ASP A 194 1.33 -4.02 -34.18
C ASP A 194 1.02 -3.22 -32.89
N ALA A 195 1.18 -3.85 -31.73
CA ALA A 195 0.85 -3.24 -30.44
C ALA A 195 1.72 -2.00 -30.17
N PRO A 196 1.12 -0.88 -29.72
CA PRO A 196 1.89 0.27 -29.31
C PRO A 196 2.77 -0.07 -28.10
N ASP A 197 3.90 0.63 -27.96
CA ASP A 197 4.81 0.44 -26.85
C ASP A 197 4.07 0.66 -25.50
N PRO A 198 3.94 -0.37 -24.64
CA PRO A 198 3.19 -0.28 -23.39
C PRO A 198 3.73 0.81 -22.46
N ARG A 199 4.98 1.23 -22.64
CA ARG A 199 5.61 2.30 -21.84
C ARG A 199 5.06 3.70 -22.13
N THR A 200 4.23 3.86 -23.15
CA THR A 200 3.68 5.16 -23.57
C THR A 200 2.28 5.46 -23.03
N ALA A 201 1.62 4.48 -22.42
CA ALA A 201 0.26 4.63 -21.89
C ALA A 201 0.29 4.79 -20.36
N PHE A 202 -0.49 5.75 -19.85
CA PHE A 202 -0.62 6.03 -18.41
C PHE A 202 -2.03 5.71 -17.95
N ASN A 203 -2.16 5.22 -16.72
CA ASN A 203 -3.46 4.89 -16.17
C ASN A 203 -4.22 6.09 -15.60
N LYS A 204 -5.54 5.94 -15.57
CA LYS A 204 -6.44 6.84 -14.85
C LYS A 204 -6.23 6.70 -13.35
N GLN A 205 -5.56 7.67 -12.76
CA GLN A 205 -5.18 7.69 -11.34
C GLN A 205 -5.78 8.91 -10.63
N PHE A 206 -6.79 8.71 -9.80
CA PHE A 206 -7.54 9.81 -9.17
C PHE A 206 -7.81 9.61 -7.68
N ARG A 207 -7.31 8.54 -7.06
CA ARG A 207 -7.73 8.11 -5.71
C ARG A 207 -6.80 8.72 -4.66
N VAL A 208 -7.18 9.89 -4.16
CA VAL A 208 -6.35 10.70 -3.25
C VAL A 208 -7.08 11.10 -1.96
N ALA A 209 -8.40 11.00 -1.90
CA ALA A 209 -9.20 11.34 -0.73
C ALA A 209 -9.43 10.11 0.16
N PRO A 210 -9.09 10.13 1.46
CA PRO A 210 -9.34 8.99 2.37
C PRO A 210 -10.82 8.59 2.46
N THR A 211 -11.06 7.29 2.60
CA THR A 211 -12.40 6.71 2.81
C THR A 211 -12.55 6.14 4.23
N ALA A 212 -13.77 5.76 4.60
CA ALA A 212 -14.05 5.10 5.88
C ALA A 212 -13.26 3.80 6.09
N ASN A 213 -12.83 3.12 5.01
CA ASN A 213 -12.04 1.90 5.08
C ASN A 213 -10.64 2.11 5.69
N LEU A 214 -10.15 3.35 5.74
CA LEU A 214 -8.84 3.67 6.27
C LEU A 214 -8.82 3.68 7.81
N THR A 215 -9.94 4.06 8.44
CA THR A 215 -10.04 4.19 9.91
C THR A 215 -9.69 2.88 10.65
N PRO A 216 -10.24 1.70 10.30
CA PRO A 216 -9.89 0.45 10.98
C PRO A 216 -8.40 0.10 10.90
N LEU A 217 -7.78 0.34 9.75
CA LEU A 217 -6.34 0.11 9.57
C LEU A 217 -5.54 1.03 10.50
N LEU A 218 -5.86 2.32 10.52
CA LEU A 218 -5.15 3.30 11.36
C LEU A 218 -5.36 3.06 12.85
N GLU A 219 -6.57 2.67 13.27
CA GLU A 219 -6.84 2.29 14.66
C GLU A 219 -6.01 1.07 15.07
N SER A 220 -5.98 0.03 14.24
CA SER A 220 -5.20 -1.17 14.52
C SER A 220 -3.71 -0.84 14.64
N PHE A 221 -3.20 0.05 13.78
CA PHE A 221 -1.84 0.59 13.82
C PHE A 221 -1.54 1.31 15.13
N ALA A 222 -2.34 2.30 15.51
CA ALA A 222 -2.11 3.05 16.72
C ALA A 222 -2.22 2.16 17.97
N LYS A 223 -3.24 1.30 18.05
CA LYS A 223 -3.43 0.34 19.16
C LYS A 223 -2.25 -0.63 19.29
N ALA A 224 -1.73 -1.15 18.17
CA ALA A 224 -0.53 -1.98 18.21
C ALA A 224 0.68 -1.17 18.67
N ALA A 225 0.92 0.01 18.09
CA ALA A 225 2.09 0.85 18.39
C ALA A 225 2.14 1.33 19.85
N ILE A 226 0.99 1.62 20.48
CA ILE A 226 0.89 1.90 21.92
C ILE A 226 1.48 0.75 22.76
N ASN A 227 1.30 -0.49 22.30
CA ASN A 227 1.74 -1.70 22.98
C ASN A 227 3.15 -2.18 22.57
N MET A 228 3.93 -1.36 21.84
CA MET A 228 5.31 -1.65 21.45
C MET A 228 6.31 -0.92 22.38
N PRO A 229 6.81 -1.56 23.46
CA PRO A 229 7.62 -0.87 24.47
C PRO A 229 9.01 -0.43 23.98
N ALA A 230 9.52 -1.08 22.93
CA ALA A 230 10.83 -0.77 22.34
C ALA A 230 10.76 0.23 21.19
N LEU A 231 9.55 0.68 20.81
CA LEU A 231 9.33 1.49 19.61
C LEU A 231 10.06 2.84 19.72
N LYS A 232 10.83 3.14 18.68
CA LYS A 232 11.57 4.38 18.50
C LYS A 232 11.02 5.20 17.35
N GLU A 233 10.69 4.52 16.25
CA GLU A 233 10.11 5.13 15.06
C GLU A 233 9.03 4.23 14.48
N ALA A 234 7.95 4.85 14.01
CA ALA A 234 6.89 4.15 13.30
C ALA A 234 6.36 4.99 12.15
N ALA A 235 6.08 4.38 11.00
CA ALA A 235 5.41 5.01 9.88
C ALA A 235 4.37 4.07 9.29
N ILE A 236 3.20 4.63 8.97
CA ILE A 236 2.19 3.98 8.13
C ILE A 236 1.79 4.95 7.03
N TRP A 237 1.93 4.53 5.78
CA TRP A 237 1.75 5.42 4.64
C TRP A 237 1.40 4.67 3.35
N SER A 238 0.82 5.38 2.39
CA SER A 238 0.53 4.89 1.05
C SER A 238 1.19 5.80 0.02
N PRO A 239 1.80 5.25 -1.05
CA PRO A 239 2.08 6.04 -2.23
C PRO A 239 0.73 6.46 -2.84
N LEU A 240 0.67 7.69 -3.31
CA LEU A 240 -0.45 8.21 -4.09
C LEU A 240 0.08 8.66 -5.44
N GLU A 241 -0.77 8.55 -6.46
CA GLU A 241 -0.51 9.02 -7.81
C GLU A 241 -1.77 9.72 -8.31
N TRP A 242 -1.57 10.79 -9.07
CA TRP A 242 -2.64 11.63 -9.59
C TRP A 242 -2.37 12.01 -11.03
N SER A 243 -3.28 11.61 -11.90
CA SER A 243 -3.35 12.03 -13.30
C SER A 243 -4.57 12.93 -13.46
N GLY A 244 -4.37 14.24 -13.33
CA GLY A 244 -5.44 15.26 -13.36
C GLY A 244 -6.17 15.41 -14.69
N LYS A 245 -5.75 14.69 -15.74
CA LYS A 245 -6.33 14.74 -17.09
C LYS A 245 -7.81 14.35 -17.13
N ASP A 246 -8.29 13.61 -16.14
CA ASP A 246 -9.65 13.04 -16.12
C ASP A 246 -10.72 13.90 -15.41
N PHE A 247 -10.35 15.05 -14.84
CA PHE A 247 -11.29 15.86 -14.04
C PHE A 247 -12.01 16.97 -14.83
N THR A 248 -11.56 17.34 -16.04
CA THR A 248 -12.11 18.51 -16.75
C THR A 248 -13.13 18.19 -17.84
N GLY A 249 -13.42 16.92 -18.14
CA GLY A 249 -14.46 16.55 -19.12
C GLY A 249 -14.21 17.07 -20.55
N ASN A 250 -13.06 17.70 -20.78
CA ASN A 250 -12.55 18.00 -22.09
C ASN A 250 -11.45 16.99 -22.36
N ASP A 251 -11.67 16.12 -23.34
CA ASP A 251 -10.61 15.41 -24.06
C ASP A 251 -9.72 16.47 -24.75
N ILE A 252 -8.93 17.19 -23.96
CA ILE A 252 -7.81 17.95 -24.49
C ILE A 252 -6.75 16.92 -24.79
N ASP A 253 -6.70 16.59 -26.07
CA ASP A 253 -5.73 15.73 -26.71
C ASP A 253 -4.33 16.32 -26.48
N TYR A 254 -3.73 16.03 -25.33
CA TYR A 254 -2.38 16.47 -24.94
C TYR A 254 -1.28 15.82 -25.81
N TRP A 255 -1.67 15.05 -26.82
CA TRP A 255 -0.82 14.61 -27.93
C TRP A 255 -0.77 15.61 -29.08
N SER A 256 -1.63 16.63 -29.11
CA SER A 256 -1.42 17.78 -29.97
C SER A 256 -0.25 18.57 -29.39
N LYS A 257 0.96 18.28 -29.88
CA LYS A 257 2.09 19.20 -29.79
C LYS A 257 1.60 20.57 -30.28
N THR A 258 1.25 21.46 -29.37
CA THR A 258 1.41 22.87 -29.67
C THR A 258 2.91 23.10 -29.72
N GLU A 259 3.44 23.19 -30.95
CA GLU A 259 4.84 23.56 -31.19
C GLU A 259 5.18 24.78 -30.31
N GLY A 260 6.07 24.59 -29.34
CA GLY A 260 6.62 25.68 -28.53
C GLY A 260 6.49 25.58 -27.01
N GLU A 261 5.89 24.53 -26.43
CA GLU A 261 5.96 24.31 -24.97
C GLU A 261 7.06 23.30 -24.61
N ASP A 262 7.96 23.71 -23.70
CA ASP A 262 9.12 22.94 -23.25
C ASP A 262 8.75 21.50 -22.84
N ASP A 263 9.44 20.52 -23.42
CA ASP A 263 9.35 19.06 -23.17
C ASP A 263 9.45 18.70 -21.67
N ASP A 264 9.98 19.61 -20.85
CA ASP A 264 10.18 19.43 -19.43
C ASP A 264 8.86 19.31 -18.64
N LYS A 265 7.75 19.94 -19.04
CA LYS A 265 6.51 19.95 -18.25
C LYS A 265 5.76 18.61 -18.16
N MET A 266 5.92 17.72 -19.14
CA MET A 266 5.21 16.43 -19.20
C MET A 266 5.75 15.41 -18.17
N LEU A 267 7.03 15.50 -17.80
CA LEU A 267 7.65 14.59 -16.83
C LEU A 267 7.30 14.91 -15.37
N TYR A 268 6.79 16.10 -15.07
CA TYR A 268 6.51 16.56 -13.71
C TYR A 268 5.11 16.18 -13.17
N SER A 269 4.25 15.51 -13.96
CA SER A 269 2.92 15.08 -13.49
C SER A 269 2.91 13.76 -12.70
N LEU A 270 4.06 13.07 -12.59
CA LEU A 270 4.27 11.92 -11.71
C LEU A 270 4.92 12.37 -10.40
N GLU A 271 4.39 13.42 -9.76
CA GLU A 271 4.85 13.75 -8.42
C GLU A 271 4.73 12.49 -7.58
N SER A 272 5.87 12.08 -7.04
CA SER A 272 5.93 10.98 -6.10
C SER A 272 5.18 11.43 -4.86
N LEU A 273 3.87 11.25 -4.80
CA LEU A 273 3.02 11.69 -3.70
C LEU A 273 2.89 10.58 -2.65
N ALA A 274 2.67 10.99 -1.40
CA ALA A 274 2.43 10.08 -0.29
C ALA A 274 1.44 10.68 0.70
N TRP A 275 0.64 9.78 1.27
CA TRP A 275 -0.26 10.05 2.37
C TRP A 275 0.14 9.15 3.54
N GLY A 276 0.26 9.69 4.76
CA GLY A 276 0.60 8.86 5.91
C GLY A 276 0.93 9.61 7.19
N ILE A 277 1.31 8.84 8.19
CA ILE A 277 1.57 9.30 9.55
C ILE A 277 2.90 8.73 10.03
N LYS A 278 3.69 9.54 10.73
CA LYS A 278 4.96 9.09 11.34
C LYS A 278 5.03 9.46 12.81
N TYR A 279 5.58 8.56 13.60
CA TYR A 279 5.92 8.75 15.00
C TYR A 279 7.44 8.64 15.17
N ALA A 280 7.99 9.47 16.06
CA ALA A 280 9.36 9.36 16.54
C ALA A 280 9.44 9.62 18.05
N GLU A 281 10.30 8.85 18.74
CA GLU A 281 10.64 9.07 20.13
C GLU A 281 11.54 10.33 20.31
N PRO A 282 11.62 10.89 21.53
CA PRO A 282 12.48 12.04 21.82
C PRO A 282 13.95 11.81 21.43
N GLY A 283 14.60 12.86 20.94
CA GLY A 283 16.04 12.85 20.62
C GLY A 283 16.43 12.05 19.37
N ARG A 284 15.48 11.51 18.60
CA ARG A 284 15.76 10.65 17.44
C ARG A 284 16.16 11.43 16.17
N HIS A 285 15.70 12.67 16.02
CA HIS A 285 16.06 13.54 14.90
C HIS A 285 17.22 14.49 15.25
N THR A 286 17.93 14.96 14.23
CA THR A 286 19.14 15.81 14.34
C THR A 286 18.92 17.10 15.12
N ASP A 287 17.68 17.60 15.13
CA ASP A 287 17.26 18.67 16.02
C ASP A 287 16.89 17.98 17.33
N SER A 288 17.77 17.97 18.33
CA SER A 288 17.55 17.23 19.59
C SER A 288 16.34 17.77 20.36
N ARG A 289 15.16 17.30 20.01
CA ARG A 289 13.89 17.66 20.66
C ARG A 289 13.67 16.75 21.86
N SER A 290 13.23 17.34 22.97
CA SER A 290 13.02 16.64 24.25
C SER A 290 11.71 15.86 24.34
N CYS A 291 10.81 16.02 23.37
CA CYS A 291 9.46 15.45 23.38
C CYS A 291 9.23 14.46 22.23
N ARG A 292 8.14 13.69 22.33
CA ARG A 292 7.67 12.81 21.27
C ARG A 292 7.23 13.63 20.06
N ARG A 293 7.32 13.08 18.86
CA ARG A 293 6.86 13.76 17.64
C ARG A 293 5.89 12.88 16.84
N LEU A 294 4.84 13.50 16.33
CA LEU A 294 3.87 12.92 15.43
C LEU A 294 3.75 13.83 14.20
N GLN A 295 4.08 13.29 13.02
CA GLN A 295 3.98 14.00 11.74
C GLN A 295 2.78 13.46 10.95
N TRP A 296 1.91 14.37 10.53
CA TRP A 296 0.73 14.10 9.72
C TRP A 296 0.99 14.61 8.30
N VAL A 297 1.09 13.69 7.34
CA VAL A 297 1.18 13.99 5.91
C VAL A 297 -0.10 13.50 5.25
N VAL A 298 -1.22 14.17 5.56
CA VAL A 298 -2.57 13.63 5.32
C VAL A 298 -3.48 14.60 4.54
N GLY A 299 -2.95 15.75 4.19
CA GLY A 299 -3.62 16.88 3.58
C GLY A 299 -4.81 17.42 4.33
N ASP A 300 -5.87 17.76 3.61
CA ASP A 300 -7.07 18.36 4.22
C ASP A 300 -7.85 17.37 5.11
N TRP A 301 -7.51 16.08 5.03
CA TRP A 301 -8.11 15.07 5.90
C TRP A 301 -7.64 15.24 7.35
N HIS A 302 -8.58 15.14 8.28
CA HIS A 302 -8.31 15.16 9.70
C HIS A 302 -8.90 13.91 10.36
N PRO A 303 -8.15 13.23 11.24
CA PRO A 303 -8.71 12.15 12.06
C PRO A 303 -9.78 12.72 13.00
N ASP A 304 -10.78 11.90 13.35
CA ASP A 304 -11.66 12.24 14.45
C ASP A 304 -10.90 12.28 15.80
N GLY A 305 -11.58 12.76 16.84
CA GLY A 305 -10.97 12.91 18.16
C GLY A 305 -10.49 11.59 18.78
N GLU A 306 -11.18 10.48 18.50
CA GLU A 306 -10.83 9.16 19.04
C GLU A 306 -9.57 8.62 18.37
N LEU A 307 -9.54 8.63 17.04
CA LEU A 307 -8.40 8.19 16.25
C LEU A 307 -7.16 9.05 16.54
N ARG A 308 -7.32 10.37 16.60
CA ARG A 308 -6.21 11.28 16.97
C ARG A 308 -5.66 10.95 18.36
N SER A 309 -6.54 10.70 19.33
CA SER A 309 -6.13 10.34 20.70
C SER A 309 -5.35 9.03 20.75
N LEU A 310 -5.69 8.05 19.92
CA LEU A 310 -4.91 6.80 19.80
C LEU A 310 -3.48 7.08 19.32
N PHE A 311 -3.29 7.89 18.27
CA PHE A 311 -1.95 8.23 17.81
C PHE A 311 -1.16 9.06 18.84
N GLN A 312 -1.83 10.00 19.53
CA GLN A 312 -1.21 10.79 20.60
C GLN A 312 -0.76 9.94 21.79
N ALA A 313 -1.33 8.75 21.99
CA ALA A 313 -0.96 7.83 23.06
C ALA A 313 0.32 7.02 22.76
N ILE A 314 0.78 6.98 21.50
CA ILE A 314 1.97 6.21 21.12
C ILE A 314 3.20 6.72 21.89
N GLY A 315 3.86 5.81 22.60
CA GLY A 315 5.05 6.11 23.43
C GLY A 315 4.77 6.93 24.70
N TYR A 316 3.51 7.27 25.00
CA TYR A 316 3.15 8.08 26.17
C TYR A 316 3.65 7.46 27.48
N ALA A 317 3.48 6.14 27.64
CA ALA A 317 3.89 5.43 28.86
C ALA A 317 5.40 5.53 29.17
N LYS A 318 6.23 5.67 28.13
CA LYS A 318 7.70 5.72 28.23
C LYS A 318 8.25 7.15 28.31
N HIS A 319 7.63 8.08 27.59
CA HIS A 319 8.18 9.43 27.39
C HIS A 319 7.31 10.57 27.95
N GLY A 320 6.14 10.27 28.51
CA GLY A 320 5.24 11.27 29.10
C GLY A 320 4.39 12.04 28.10
N GLY A 321 3.70 13.07 28.60
CA GLY A 321 2.66 13.80 27.87
C GLY A 321 3.13 14.79 26.82
N GLU A 322 4.39 15.22 26.85
CA GLU A 322 4.91 16.16 25.86
C GLU A 322 4.95 15.52 24.47
N LEU A 323 4.20 16.13 23.54
CA LEU A 323 4.06 15.68 22.17
C LEU A 323 4.02 16.91 21.25
N GLU A 324 4.84 16.89 20.22
CA GLU A 324 4.77 17.81 19.11
C GLU A 324 4.01 17.16 17.95
N GLU A 325 2.91 17.79 17.54
CA GLU A 325 2.18 17.40 16.34
C GLU A 325 2.52 18.36 15.20
N VAL A 326 3.04 17.82 14.11
CA VAL A 326 3.41 18.56 12.90
C VAL A 326 2.49 18.14 11.77
N TRP A 327 1.80 19.10 11.17
CA TRP A 327 0.94 18.88 10.01
C TRP A 327 1.67 19.40 8.78
N THR A 328 1.92 18.53 7.81
CA THR A 328 2.56 18.94 6.55
C THR A 328 1.55 19.73 5.72
N GLU A 329 1.86 21.00 5.50
CA GLU A 329 1.13 21.85 4.56
C GLU A 329 1.41 21.37 3.12
N GLY A 330 0.39 21.42 2.27
CA GLY A 330 0.40 20.83 0.95
C GLY A 330 1.45 21.34 -0.01
N LEU A 331 1.74 20.52 -1.02
CA LEU A 331 2.40 21.00 -2.23
C LEU A 331 1.45 21.95 -2.97
N ALA A 332 1.99 23.09 -3.38
CA ALA A 332 1.27 24.04 -4.21
C ALA A 332 0.99 23.42 -5.58
N TYR A 333 -0.17 23.78 -6.14
CA TYR A 333 -0.70 23.44 -7.46
C TYR A 333 -1.46 22.08 -7.50
N GLU A 334 -2.78 22.20 -7.34
CA GLU A 334 -3.86 21.24 -7.68
C GLU A 334 -4.32 20.19 -6.65
N ILE A 335 -3.50 19.73 -5.69
CA ILE A 335 -3.99 18.88 -4.59
C ILE A 335 -3.45 19.36 -3.24
N SER A 336 -4.25 20.13 -2.50
CA SER A 336 -3.87 20.63 -1.18
C SER A 336 -3.58 19.46 -0.21
N GLY A 337 -2.37 19.49 0.34
CA GLY A 337 -2.04 18.82 1.59
C GLY A 337 -1.35 17.45 1.49
N ILE A 338 -1.19 16.90 0.29
CA ILE A 338 -0.44 15.65 0.08
C ILE A 338 1.06 15.96 0.01
N GLY A 339 1.90 15.14 0.63
CA GLY A 339 3.35 15.33 0.67
C GLY A 339 4.11 14.48 -0.35
N HIS A 340 5.41 14.68 -0.48
CA HIS A 340 6.25 13.82 -1.32
C HIS A 340 6.51 12.45 -0.68
N ARG A 341 6.58 11.35 -1.46
CA ARG A 341 7.11 10.03 -1.06
C ARG A 341 8.47 10.15 -0.39
N GLY A 342 9.27 11.15 -0.78
CA GLY A 342 10.55 11.47 -0.17
C GLY A 342 10.48 11.69 1.35
N GLU A 343 9.36 12.20 1.85
CA GLU A 343 9.10 12.37 3.30
C GLU A 343 9.21 11.02 4.04
N PHE A 344 8.72 9.94 3.43
CA PHE A 344 8.73 8.60 4.00
C PHE A 344 9.97 7.78 3.56
N LYS A 345 10.84 8.33 2.70
CA LYS A 345 12.05 7.62 2.28
C LYS A 345 13.06 7.54 3.43
N ARG A 346 13.18 6.33 3.98
CA ARG A 346 14.19 5.86 4.94
C ARG A 346 14.08 6.51 6.32
N ILE A 347 13.26 5.90 7.17
CA ILE A 347 13.70 5.70 8.57
C ILE A 347 15.10 5.07 8.49
N LYS A 348 16.13 5.82 8.87
CA LYS A 348 17.50 5.29 8.87
C LYS A 348 17.57 4.23 9.97
N ALA A 349 17.63 2.97 9.52
CA ALA A 349 17.93 1.82 10.38
C ALA A 349 19.25 2.03 11.14
#